data_AF-A0A127VJZ3-F1
#
_entry.id   AF-A0A127VJZ3-F1
#
_cell.length_a   1.000
_cell.length_b   1.000
_cell.length_c   1.000
_cell.angle_alpha   90.00
_cell.angle_beta   90.00
_cell.angle_gamma   90.00
#
_symmetry.space_group_name_H-M   'P 1'
#
loop_
_entity.id
_entity.type
_entity.pdbx_description
1 polymer ?
#
loop_
_entity_poly.entity_id
_entity_poly.type
_entity_poly.pdbx_seq_one_letter_code
_entity_poly.pdbx_strand_id
1 'polypeptide(L)'
;MLLQLFDQGHRAIIWNLIIEQVLTIGDYHNDTWPHLSVTDYGSAIIGSVKPVPNDPAGYLNRIKKEIPELDPIIETYLAESVRTYNINQLLSATITLGCASEKALLILIDSYVNSFHDESAKNVSLKKIEGRFIKTQFDEFDKSIKRLLVNLPYLLKDKYANTLIGVFEMIRSNRNGAGHPTGKLVDKETLFANLQVFITYCKYIYDLKEYLDTNKHD
;
A
#
# COMPACT_ATOMS: atom_id res chain seq x y z
N MET A 1 18.40 -24.44 -31.41
CA MET A 1 19.58 -24.77 -30.59
C MET A 1 19.57 -24.13 -29.20
N LEU A 2 18.88 -22.99 -28.97
CA LEU A 2 18.72 -22.36 -27.64
C LEU A 2 17.76 -23.09 -26.68
N LEU A 3 16.89 -23.98 -27.18
CA LEU A 3 15.82 -24.62 -26.41
C LEU A 3 16.19 -25.91 -25.66
N GLN A 4 17.42 -26.42 -25.80
CA GLN A 4 17.88 -27.55 -24.99
C GLN A 4 18.48 -27.13 -23.63
N LEU A 5 18.51 -25.83 -23.32
CA LEU A 5 19.23 -25.28 -22.16
C LEU A 5 18.34 -24.68 -21.06
N PHE A 6 17.02 -24.62 -21.24
CA PHE A 6 16.14 -24.05 -20.23
C PHE A 6 15.54 -25.15 -19.35
N ASP A 7 16.14 -25.34 -18.16
CA ASP A 7 15.51 -26.04 -17.04
C ASP A 7 14.09 -25.47 -16.75
N GLN A 8 13.21 -26.25 -16.11
CA GLN A 8 11.82 -25.90 -15.82
C GLN A 8 11.67 -24.52 -15.16
N GLY A 9 12.65 -24.11 -14.33
CA GLY A 9 12.66 -22.81 -13.66
C GLY A 9 12.72 -21.61 -14.61
N HIS A 10 13.55 -21.66 -15.66
CA HIS A 10 13.67 -20.54 -16.61
C HIS A 10 12.42 -20.35 -17.44
N ARG A 11 11.76 -21.45 -17.82
CA ARG A 11 10.48 -21.41 -18.51
C ARG A 11 9.42 -20.70 -17.66
N ALA A 12 9.33 -21.03 -16.37
CA ALA A 12 8.36 -20.41 -15.47
C ALA A 12 8.56 -18.89 -15.34
N ILE A 13 9.82 -18.43 -15.26
CA ILE A 13 10.15 -17.00 -15.21
C ILE A 13 9.67 -16.27 -16.48
N ILE A 14 9.94 -16.83 -17.66
CA ILE A 14 9.50 -16.24 -18.94
C ILE A 14 7.97 -16.12 -18.98
N TRP A 15 7.24 -17.17 -18.58
CA TRP A 15 5.78 -17.12 -18.55
C TRP A 15 5.24 -16.09 -17.56
N ASN A 16 5.87 -15.94 -16.39
CA ASN A 16 5.48 -14.88 -15.45
C ASN A 16 5.66 -13.49 -16.06
N LEU A 17 6.80 -13.23 -16.69
CA LEU A 17 7.06 -11.93 -17.33
C LEU A 17 6.11 -11.63 -18.49
N ILE A 18 5.63 -12.66 -19.20
CA ILE A 18 4.58 -12.51 -20.23
C ILE A 18 3.23 -12.19 -19.60
N ILE A 19 2.84 -12.91 -18.54
CA ILE A 19 1.58 -12.67 -17.81
C ILE A 19 1.56 -11.26 -17.20
N GLU A 20 2.70 -10.78 -16.72
CA GLU A 20 2.90 -9.43 -16.18
C GLU A 20 3.02 -8.34 -17.27
N GLN A 21 2.96 -8.73 -18.55
CA GLN A 21 3.10 -7.86 -19.73
C GLN A 21 4.44 -7.12 -19.82
N VAL A 22 5.48 -7.60 -19.14
CA VAL A 22 6.85 -7.08 -19.26
C VAL A 22 7.46 -7.54 -20.59
N LEU A 23 7.19 -8.80 -20.95
CA LEU A 23 7.58 -9.39 -22.22
C LEU A 23 6.35 -9.71 -23.07
N THR A 24 6.53 -9.75 -24.39
CA THR A 24 5.57 -10.31 -25.34
C THR A 24 6.25 -11.30 -26.27
N ILE A 25 5.47 -12.19 -26.88
CA ILE A 25 5.96 -13.11 -27.91
C ILE A 25 6.17 -12.34 -29.21
N GLY A 26 7.36 -12.52 -29.77
CA GLY A 26 7.80 -11.97 -31.03
C GLY A 26 8.20 -10.50 -30.99
N ASP A 27 8.66 -10.01 -32.14
CA ASP A 27 8.92 -8.61 -32.46
C ASP A 27 8.45 -8.31 -33.89
N TYR A 28 8.79 -7.13 -34.43
CA TYR A 28 8.41 -6.74 -35.79
C TYR A 28 8.98 -7.67 -36.88
N HIS A 29 10.10 -8.34 -36.61
CA HIS A 29 10.81 -9.19 -37.58
C HIS A 29 10.54 -10.68 -37.39
N ASN A 30 10.18 -11.12 -36.19
CA ASN A 30 9.93 -12.51 -35.84
C ASN A 30 8.73 -12.59 -34.88
N ASP A 31 7.56 -12.97 -35.37
CA ASP A 31 6.29 -12.97 -34.62
C ASP A 31 5.98 -14.28 -33.87
N THR A 32 6.93 -15.22 -33.84
CA THR A 32 6.72 -16.57 -33.30
C THR A 32 7.68 -16.91 -32.16
N TRP A 33 7.27 -17.87 -31.31
CA TRP A 33 8.13 -18.45 -30.29
C TRP A 33 9.40 -19.06 -30.92
N PRO A 34 10.59 -18.96 -30.30
CA PRO A 34 10.88 -18.41 -28.96
C PRO A 34 11.30 -16.93 -28.98
N HIS A 35 11.00 -16.18 -30.04
CA HIS A 35 11.34 -14.76 -30.09
C HIS A 35 10.49 -14.01 -29.06
N LEU A 36 11.12 -13.09 -28.33
CA LEU A 36 10.51 -12.28 -27.28
C LEU A 36 10.95 -10.83 -27.46
N SER A 37 10.05 -9.89 -27.20
CA SER A 37 10.39 -8.47 -27.08
C SER A 37 9.92 -7.91 -25.75
N VAL A 38 10.58 -6.83 -25.31
CA VAL A 38 10.16 -6.05 -24.16
C VAL A 38 9.04 -5.12 -24.61
N THR A 39 7.94 -5.07 -23.87
CA THR A 39 6.84 -4.14 -24.17
C THR A 39 7.23 -2.70 -23.79
N ASP A 40 6.46 -1.71 -24.24
CA ASP A 40 6.63 -0.32 -23.78
C ASP A 40 6.53 -0.23 -22.24
N TYR A 41 5.62 -1.02 -21.66
CA TYR A 41 5.46 -1.15 -20.21
C TYR A 41 6.69 -1.76 -19.53
N GLY A 42 7.22 -2.86 -20.08
CA GLY A 42 8.44 -3.49 -19.58
C GLY A 42 9.65 -2.56 -19.62
N SER A 43 9.77 -1.77 -20.69
CA SER A 43 10.84 -0.79 -20.85
C SER A 43 10.79 0.30 -19.77
N ALA A 44 9.59 0.78 -19.43
CA ALA A 44 9.39 1.75 -18.36
C ALA A 44 9.80 1.20 -16.97
N ILE A 45 9.54 -0.09 -16.71
CA ILE A 45 9.90 -0.76 -15.46
C ILE A 45 11.42 -0.89 -15.33
N ILE A 46 12.09 -1.35 -16.40
CA ILE A 46 13.55 -1.54 -16.42
C ILE A 46 14.29 -0.21 -16.15
N GLY A 47 13.74 0.92 -16.60
CA GLY A 47 14.30 2.25 -16.35
C GLY A 47 14.09 2.80 -14.94
N SER A 48 13.38 2.09 -14.04
CA SER A 48 13.05 2.61 -12.70
C SER A 48 14.24 2.58 -11.72
N VAL A 49 14.45 3.67 -10.98
CA VAL A 49 15.59 3.83 -10.04
C VAL A 49 15.36 3.14 -8.69
N LYS A 50 14.10 2.95 -8.30
CA LYS A 50 13.69 2.29 -7.04
C LYS A 50 12.79 1.10 -7.37
N PRO A 51 12.77 0.05 -6.54
CA PRO A 51 11.80 -1.02 -6.68
C PRO A 51 10.37 -0.47 -6.73
N VAL A 52 9.70 -0.75 -7.84
CA VAL A 52 8.30 -0.39 -8.13
C VAL A 52 7.42 -1.64 -7.91
N PRO A 53 6.07 -1.52 -7.84
CA PRO A 53 5.18 -2.68 -7.71
C PRO A 53 5.42 -3.81 -8.72
N ASN A 54 5.97 -3.49 -9.89
CA ASN A 54 6.39 -4.46 -10.90
C ASN A 54 7.59 -5.33 -10.53
N ASP A 55 8.31 -4.98 -9.48
CA ASP A 55 9.24 -5.86 -8.78
C ASP A 55 8.62 -6.18 -7.41
N PRO A 56 7.71 -7.18 -7.31
CA PRO A 56 7.03 -7.50 -6.06
C PRO A 56 8.00 -7.77 -4.91
N ALA A 57 9.07 -8.51 -5.18
CA ALA A 57 10.04 -8.89 -4.18
C ALA A 57 10.80 -7.65 -3.68
N GLY A 58 11.31 -6.81 -4.58
CA GLY A 58 12.01 -5.58 -4.21
C GLY A 58 11.09 -4.57 -3.52
N TYR A 59 9.85 -4.40 -3.99
CA TYR A 59 8.87 -3.50 -3.40
C TYR A 59 8.49 -3.94 -1.97
N LEU A 60 8.19 -5.23 -1.75
CA LEU A 60 7.89 -5.76 -0.42
C LEU A 60 9.11 -5.77 0.51
N ASN A 61 10.31 -6.01 -0.02
CA ASN A 61 11.54 -5.88 0.75
C ASN A 61 11.81 -4.43 1.16
N ARG A 62 11.47 -3.46 0.30
CA ARG A 62 11.63 -2.03 0.61
C ARG A 62 10.77 -1.63 1.80
N ILE A 63 9.47 -1.98 1.81
CA ILE A 63 8.62 -1.61 2.96
C ILE A 63 9.09 -2.26 4.27
N LYS A 64 9.54 -3.53 4.23
CA LYS A 64 10.11 -4.19 5.42
C LYS A 64 11.39 -3.54 5.94
N LYS A 65 12.21 -3.00 5.04
CA LYS A 65 13.42 -2.24 5.44
C LYS A 65 13.06 -0.89 6.04
N GLU A 66 12.05 -0.22 5.50
CA GLU A 66 11.58 1.07 6.02
C GLU A 66 10.78 0.91 7.34
N ILE A 67 10.08 -0.21 7.52
CA ILE A 67 9.23 -0.54 8.68
C ILE A 67 9.54 -1.99 9.11
N PRO A 68 10.59 -2.23 9.92
CA PRO A 68 10.96 -3.57 10.38
C PRO A 68 9.86 -4.28 11.19
N GLU A 69 9.08 -3.51 11.93
CA GLU A 69 7.95 -3.95 12.77
C GLU A 69 6.59 -3.94 12.05
N LEU A 70 6.59 -4.02 10.71
CA LEU A 70 5.37 -4.04 9.90
C LEU A 70 4.42 -5.17 10.35
N ASP A 71 3.15 -4.83 10.50
CA ASP A 71 2.12 -5.78 10.90
C ASP A 71 1.90 -6.83 9.78
N PRO A 72 1.90 -8.14 10.10
CA PRO A 72 1.77 -9.19 9.09
C PRO A 72 0.49 -9.14 8.26
N ILE A 73 -0.60 -8.56 8.79
CA ILE A 73 -1.86 -8.38 8.05
C ILE A 73 -1.68 -7.29 7.00
N ILE A 74 -0.98 -6.20 7.31
CA ILE A 74 -0.64 -5.16 6.33
C ILE A 74 0.22 -5.77 5.22
N GLU A 75 1.24 -6.54 5.58
CA GLU A 75 2.10 -7.22 4.60
C GLU A 75 1.28 -8.14 3.68
N THR A 76 0.40 -8.95 4.25
CA THR A 76 -0.43 -9.91 3.50
C THR A 76 -1.29 -9.19 2.46
N TYR A 77 -2.03 -8.17 2.87
CA TYR A 77 -2.90 -7.43 1.95
C TYR A 77 -2.12 -6.60 0.92
N LEU A 78 -0.97 -6.04 1.30
CA LEU A 78 -0.10 -5.33 0.36
C LEU A 78 0.48 -6.28 -0.68
N ALA A 79 0.93 -7.48 -0.28
CA ALA A 79 1.45 -8.48 -1.20
C ALA A 79 0.39 -8.93 -2.20
N GLU A 80 -0.85 -9.16 -1.76
CA GLU A 80 -1.98 -9.47 -2.65
C GLU A 80 -2.27 -8.33 -3.62
N SER A 81 -2.22 -7.08 -3.13
CA SER A 81 -2.41 -5.89 -3.98
C SER A 81 -1.37 -5.81 -5.09
N VAL A 82 -0.10 -5.98 -4.75
CA VAL A 82 1.00 -5.94 -5.73
C VAL A 82 0.91 -7.07 -6.75
N ARG A 83 0.61 -8.30 -6.31
CA ARG A 83 0.45 -9.45 -7.22
C ARG A 83 -0.68 -9.23 -8.21
N THR A 84 -1.84 -8.82 -7.73
CA THR A 84 -3.03 -8.59 -8.58
C THR A 84 -2.88 -7.37 -9.48
N TYR A 85 -2.14 -6.34 -9.05
CA TYR A 85 -1.75 -5.22 -9.91
C TYR A 85 -0.94 -5.68 -11.13
N ASN A 86 0.05 -6.55 -10.92
CA ASN A 86 0.93 -7.00 -12.01
C ASN A 86 0.23 -7.84 -13.06
N ILE A 87 -0.83 -8.56 -12.68
CA ILE A 87 -1.67 -9.33 -13.63
C ILE A 87 -2.93 -8.57 -14.09
N ASN A 88 -2.96 -7.24 -13.93
CA ASN A 88 -4.04 -6.34 -14.34
C ASN A 88 -5.42 -6.63 -13.72
N GLN A 89 -5.47 -7.26 -12.54
CA GLN A 89 -6.70 -7.43 -11.76
C GLN A 89 -6.90 -6.20 -10.84
N LEU A 90 -7.15 -5.04 -11.44
CA LEU A 90 -7.05 -3.73 -10.79
C LEU A 90 -8.08 -3.50 -9.67
N LEU A 91 -9.29 -4.06 -9.79
CA LEU A 91 -10.29 -4.00 -8.73
C LEU A 91 -9.83 -4.73 -7.46
N SER A 92 -9.36 -5.97 -7.63
CA SER A 92 -8.81 -6.79 -6.53
C SER A 92 -7.61 -6.12 -5.88
N ALA A 93 -6.72 -5.56 -6.69
CA ALA A 93 -5.55 -4.84 -6.22
C ALA A 93 -5.91 -3.59 -5.42
N THR A 94 -6.91 -2.84 -5.87
CA THR A 94 -7.41 -1.64 -5.17
C THR A 94 -8.07 -2.00 -3.83
N ILE A 95 -8.87 -3.06 -3.80
CA ILE A 95 -9.56 -3.52 -2.58
C ILE A 95 -8.55 -3.94 -1.52
N THR A 96 -7.58 -4.76 -1.90
CA THR A 96 -6.54 -5.26 -0.99
C THR A 96 -5.60 -4.15 -0.51
N LEU A 97 -5.24 -3.17 -1.35
CA LEU A 97 -4.52 -1.97 -0.90
C LEU A 97 -5.31 -1.18 0.14
N GLY A 98 -6.62 -1.06 -0.07
CA GLY A 98 -7.53 -0.46 0.90
C GLY A 98 -7.51 -1.19 2.24
N CYS A 99 -7.58 -2.53 2.25
CA CYS A 99 -7.48 -3.33 3.47
C CYS A 99 -6.15 -3.11 4.22
N ALA A 100 -5.03 -3.05 3.50
CA ALA A 100 -3.72 -2.74 4.09
C ALA A 100 -3.71 -1.35 4.74
N SER A 101 -4.28 -0.34 4.06
CA SER A 101 -4.39 1.03 4.58
C SER A 101 -5.30 1.14 5.80
N GLU A 102 -6.46 0.46 5.77
CA GLU A 102 -7.39 0.41 6.91
C GLU A 102 -6.74 -0.21 8.14
N LYS A 103 -6.00 -1.32 7.97
CA LYS A 103 -5.26 -1.95 9.07
C LYS A 103 -4.18 -1.05 9.64
N ALA A 104 -3.43 -0.31 8.81
CA ALA A 104 -2.44 0.65 9.27
C ALA A 104 -3.07 1.74 10.16
N LEU A 105 -4.24 2.26 9.78
CA LEU A 105 -4.95 3.24 10.59
C LEU A 105 -5.51 2.68 11.89
N LEU A 106 -6.02 1.45 11.88
CA LEU A 106 -6.47 0.80 13.11
C LEU A 106 -5.33 0.72 14.14
N ILE A 107 -4.12 0.35 13.71
CA ILE A 107 -2.94 0.32 14.60
C ILE A 107 -2.62 1.71 15.15
N LEU A 108 -2.71 2.75 14.32
CA LEU A 108 -2.48 4.14 14.76
C LEU A 108 -3.51 4.58 15.80
N ILE A 109 -4.79 4.28 15.55
CA ILE A 109 -5.91 4.61 16.44
C ILE A 109 -5.76 3.87 17.76
N ASP A 110 -5.38 2.59 17.73
CA ASP A 110 -5.13 1.79 18.93
C ASP A 110 -3.97 2.37 19.75
N SER A 111 -2.88 2.78 19.11
CA SER A 111 -1.74 3.44 19.77
C SER A 111 -2.17 4.78 20.40
N TYR A 112 -2.92 5.59 19.68
CA TYR A 112 -3.50 6.83 20.21
C TYR A 112 -4.34 6.57 21.47
N VAL A 113 -5.28 5.63 21.42
CA VAL A 113 -6.13 5.31 22.58
C VAL A 113 -5.32 4.75 23.75
N ASN A 114 -4.25 3.99 23.49
CA ASN A 114 -3.39 3.46 24.55
C ASN A 114 -2.41 4.49 25.13
N SER A 115 -2.23 5.62 24.46
CA SER A 115 -1.37 6.70 24.94
C SER A 115 -2.04 7.60 26.00
N PHE A 116 -3.34 7.43 26.32
CA PHE A 116 -3.97 8.16 27.42
C PHE A 116 -3.31 7.82 28.79
N HIS A 117 -3.12 8.81 29.66
CA HIS A 117 -2.76 8.56 31.06
C HIS A 117 -4.00 8.22 31.89
N ASP A 118 -5.08 8.99 31.74
CA ASP A 118 -6.35 8.75 32.44
C ASP A 118 -7.16 7.62 31.78
N GLU A 119 -7.36 6.53 32.54
CA GLU A 119 -8.21 5.40 32.14
C GLU A 119 -9.67 5.80 31.90
N SER A 120 -10.19 6.83 32.58
CA SER A 120 -11.54 7.34 32.31
C SER A 120 -11.61 7.98 30.93
N ALA A 121 -10.67 8.87 30.59
CA ALA A 121 -10.56 9.50 29.28
C ALA A 121 -10.36 8.47 28.16
N LYS A 122 -9.50 7.47 28.39
CA LYS A 122 -9.31 6.32 27.50
C LYS A 122 -10.62 5.59 27.21
N ASN A 123 -11.38 5.23 28.25
CA ASN A 123 -12.66 4.54 28.11
C ASN A 123 -13.71 5.36 27.37
N VAL A 124 -13.72 6.68 27.56
CA VAL A 124 -14.59 7.59 26.78
C VAL A 124 -14.18 7.60 25.31
N SER A 125 -12.88 7.62 25.01
CA SER A 125 -12.37 7.55 23.64
C SER A 125 -12.73 6.22 22.96
N LEU A 126 -12.50 5.08 23.64
CA LEU A 126 -12.86 3.73 23.15
C LEU A 126 -14.33 3.64 22.73
N LYS A 127 -15.25 4.10 23.59
CA LYS A 127 -16.70 4.06 23.30
C LYS A 127 -17.10 4.86 22.05
N LYS A 128 -16.29 5.82 21.62
CA LYS A 128 -16.57 6.60 20.39
C LYS A 128 -16.17 5.86 19.12
N ILE A 129 -15.28 4.87 19.21
CA ILE A 129 -14.72 4.18 18.03
C ILE A 129 -15.11 2.70 17.95
N GLU A 130 -15.39 2.06 19.08
CA GLU A 130 -15.70 0.62 19.15
C GLU A 130 -16.90 0.24 18.28
N GLY A 131 -16.73 -0.81 17.47
CA GLY A 131 -17.77 -1.33 16.56
C GLY A 131 -18.12 -0.44 15.36
N ARG A 132 -17.42 0.70 15.17
CA ARG A 132 -17.71 1.63 14.07
C ARG A 132 -16.87 1.34 12.83
N PHE A 133 -17.34 1.80 11.67
CA PHE A 133 -16.56 1.76 10.44
C PHE A 133 -15.28 2.58 10.56
N ILE A 134 -14.21 2.14 9.89
CA ILE A 134 -12.87 2.78 9.93
C ILE A 134 -12.92 4.28 9.67
N LYS A 135 -13.76 4.75 8.73
CA LYS A 135 -13.92 6.19 8.47
C LYS A 135 -14.36 6.94 9.72
N THR A 136 -15.36 6.43 10.44
CA THR A 136 -15.85 7.06 11.65
C THR A 136 -14.82 7.02 12.78
N GLN A 137 -14.08 5.93 12.90
CA GLN A 137 -12.99 5.85 13.88
C GLN A 137 -11.89 6.87 13.57
N PHE A 138 -11.49 6.97 12.30
CA PHE A 138 -10.50 7.94 11.83
C PHE A 138 -10.97 9.39 12.01
N ASP A 139 -12.24 9.70 11.71
CA ASP A 139 -12.80 11.03 11.90
C ASP A 139 -12.75 11.45 13.39
N GLU A 140 -13.03 10.54 14.33
CA GLU A 140 -12.94 10.81 15.77
C GLU A 140 -11.48 10.95 16.24
N PHE A 141 -10.57 10.13 15.72
CA PHE A 141 -9.14 10.26 15.94
C PHE A 141 -8.61 11.61 15.43
N ASP A 142 -8.90 11.99 14.18
CA ASP A 142 -8.43 13.23 13.55
C ASP A 142 -8.92 14.47 14.32
N LYS A 143 -10.16 14.45 14.79
CA LYS A 143 -10.68 15.52 15.66
C LYS A 143 -9.91 15.64 16.97
N SER A 144 -9.56 14.52 17.59
CA SER A 144 -8.93 14.49 18.91
C SER A 144 -7.43 14.82 18.83
N ILE A 145 -6.69 14.22 17.89
CA ILE A 145 -5.25 14.41 17.75
C ILE A 145 -4.86 15.82 17.30
N LYS A 146 -5.77 16.57 16.65
CA LYS A 146 -5.55 17.99 16.30
C LYS A 146 -5.08 18.85 17.46
N ARG A 147 -5.52 18.54 18.68
CA ARG A 147 -5.11 19.25 19.91
C ARG A 147 -3.65 18.96 20.27
N LEU A 148 -3.17 17.77 19.93
CA LEU A 148 -1.81 17.30 20.20
C LEU A 148 -0.81 17.67 19.09
N LEU A 149 -1.29 18.02 17.89
CA LEU A 149 -0.43 18.41 16.76
C LEU A 149 0.57 19.53 17.10
N VAL A 150 0.24 20.41 18.04
CA VAL A 150 1.14 21.49 18.50
C VAL A 150 2.38 20.94 19.19
N ASN A 151 2.25 19.81 19.88
CA ASN A 151 3.31 19.17 20.65
C ASN A 151 4.09 18.13 19.83
N LEU A 152 3.60 17.78 18.63
CA LEU A 152 4.32 16.86 17.76
C LEU A 152 5.62 17.47 17.23
N PRO A 153 6.65 16.63 17.01
CA PRO A 153 7.83 17.01 16.23
C PRO A 153 7.43 17.62 14.88
N TYR A 154 8.17 18.63 14.43
CA TYR A 154 7.86 19.40 13.22
C TYR A 154 7.59 18.51 12.00
N LEU A 155 8.42 17.47 11.78
CA LEU A 155 8.27 16.56 10.64
C LEU A 155 6.96 15.76 10.68
N LEU A 156 6.50 15.35 11.87
CA LEU A 156 5.22 14.64 12.01
C LEU A 156 4.04 15.59 11.78
N LYS A 157 4.14 16.81 12.33
CA LYS A 157 3.12 17.85 12.17
C LYS A 157 2.96 18.29 10.71
N ASP A 158 4.07 18.58 10.02
CA ASP A 158 4.08 19.09 8.64
C ASP A 158 3.46 18.08 7.66
N LYS A 159 3.78 16.80 7.84
CA LYS A 159 3.29 15.73 6.95
C LYS A 159 1.87 15.26 7.27
N TYR A 160 1.27 15.68 8.39
CA TYR A 160 -0.02 15.18 8.85
C TYR A 160 -1.13 15.33 7.80
N ALA A 161 -1.34 16.54 7.27
CA ALA A 161 -2.43 16.79 6.32
C ALA A 161 -2.22 16.06 4.98
N ASN A 162 -1.03 16.18 4.39
CA ASN A 162 -0.78 15.67 3.03
C ASN A 162 -0.51 14.17 3.01
N THR A 163 0.23 13.65 3.99
CA THR A 163 0.62 12.23 4.03
C THR A 163 -0.47 11.40 4.67
N LEU A 164 -0.91 11.71 5.90
CA LEU A 164 -1.91 10.88 6.57
C LEU A 164 -3.30 11.06 5.94
N ILE A 165 -3.84 12.28 5.98
CA ILE A 165 -5.22 12.53 5.53
C ILE A 165 -5.32 12.37 4.01
N GLY A 166 -4.43 13.02 3.26
CA GLY A 166 -4.46 13.01 1.80
C GLY A 166 -4.36 11.61 1.19
N VAL A 167 -3.37 10.82 1.61
CA VAL A 167 -3.19 9.46 1.08
C VAL A 167 -4.30 8.52 1.54
N PHE A 168 -4.74 8.62 2.80
CA PHE A 168 -5.87 7.82 3.28
C PHE A 168 -7.13 8.06 2.43
N GLU A 169 -7.52 9.32 2.25
CA GLU A 169 -8.74 9.66 1.49
C GLU A 169 -8.62 9.25 0.03
N MET A 170 -7.44 9.37 -0.58
CA MET A 170 -7.18 8.89 -1.94
C MET A 170 -7.37 7.37 -2.06
N ILE A 171 -6.74 6.58 -1.17
CA ILE A 171 -6.87 5.11 -1.17
C ILE A 171 -8.30 4.70 -0.87
N ARG A 172 -8.94 5.32 0.13
CA ARG A 172 -10.32 5.03 0.55
C ARG A 172 -11.32 5.34 -0.56
N SER A 173 -11.17 6.46 -1.26
CA SER A 173 -12.04 6.83 -2.39
C SER A 173 -11.96 5.80 -3.52
N ASN A 174 -10.75 5.36 -3.88
CA ASN A 174 -10.56 4.36 -4.93
C ASN A 174 -11.10 2.98 -4.49
N ARG A 175 -10.85 2.58 -3.23
CA ARG A 175 -11.40 1.33 -2.68
C ARG A 175 -12.92 1.34 -2.62
N ASN A 176 -13.54 2.45 -2.23
CA ASN A 176 -15.00 2.57 -2.24
C ASN A 176 -15.56 2.45 -3.66
N GLY A 177 -14.91 3.09 -4.64
CA GLY A 177 -15.28 2.94 -6.05
C GLY A 177 -15.20 1.49 -6.53
N ALA A 178 -14.12 0.78 -6.18
CA ALA A 178 -13.89 -0.60 -6.59
C ALA A 178 -14.75 -1.63 -5.84
N GLY A 179 -15.10 -1.36 -4.57
CA GLY A 179 -15.85 -2.29 -3.72
C GLY A 179 -17.37 -2.23 -3.91
N HIS A 180 -17.91 -1.13 -4.46
CA HIS A 180 -19.33 -1.06 -4.79
C HIS A 180 -19.57 -1.56 -6.23
N PRO A 181 -20.68 -2.29 -6.49
CA PRO A 181 -21.02 -2.83 -7.82
C PRO A 181 -21.54 -1.73 -8.76
N THR A 182 -20.73 -0.70 -8.97
CA THR A 182 -21.06 0.50 -9.76
C THR A 182 -20.56 0.42 -11.20
N GLY A 183 -19.66 -0.53 -11.49
CA GLY A 183 -18.95 -0.61 -12.76
C GLY A 183 -17.82 0.41 -12.91
N LYS A 184 -17.49 1.18 -11.87
CA LYS A 184 -16.36 2.11 -11.90
C LYS A 184 -15.05 1.32 -11.99
N LEU A 185 -14.29 1.57 -13.05
CA LEU A 185 -12.96 1.02 -13.23
C LEU A 185 -11.92 1.90 -12.52
N VAL A 186 -10.84 1.27 -12.07
CA VAL A 186 -9.64 1.95 -11.58
C VAL A 186 -8.58 1.79 -12.65
N ASP A 187 -8.01 2.90 -13.12
CA ASP A 187 -6.92 2.87 -14.08
C ASP A 187 -5.60 2.44 -13.41
N LYS A 188 -4.72 1.84 -14.22
CA LYS A 188 -3.48 1.22 -13.73
C LYS A 188 -2.51 2.26 -13.20
N GLU A 189 -2.53 3.46 -13.78
CA GLU A 189 -1.70 4.61 -13.42
C GLU A 189 -2.09 5.16 -12.05
N THR A 190 -3.38 5.32 -11.77
CA THR A 190 -3.90 5.73 -10.46
C THR A 190 -3.56 4.69 -9.39
N LEU A 191 -3.75 3.40 -9.66
CA LEU A 191 -3.37 2.35 -8.71
C LEU A 191 -1.85 2.29 -8.49
N PHE A 192 -1.06 2.50 -9.54
CA PHE A 192 0.39 2.62 -9.43
C PHE A 192 0.78 3.78 -8.51
N ALA A 193 0.18 4.97 -8.69
CA ALA A 193 0.41 6.12 -7.82
C ALA A 193 0.04 5.80 -6.36
N ASN A 194 -1.10 5.16 -6.13
CA ASN A 194 -1.52 4.72 -4.78
C ASN A 194 -0.49 3.78 -4.13
N LEU A 195 -0.01 2.78 -4.88
CA LEU A 195 1.03 1.86 -4.41
C LEU A 195 2.36 2.58 -4.15
N GLN A 196 2.75 3.55 -4.97
CA GLN A 196 3.98 4.32 -4.77
C GLN A 196 3.95 5.11 -3.45
N VAL A 197 2.84 5.80 -3.17
CA VAL A 197 2.73 6.62 -1.96
C VAL A 197 2.44 5.80 -0.70
N PHE A 198 1.95 4.56 -0.83
CA PHE A 198 1.60 3.70 0.30
C PHE A 198 2.77 3.48 1.27
N ILE A 199 3.98 3.23 0.77
CA ILE A 199 5.14 2.99 1.65
C ILE A 199 5.42 4.20 2.53
N THR A 200 5.49 5.40 1.93
CA THR A 200 5.72 6.66 2.66
C THR A 200 4.60 6.93 3.67
N TYR A 201 3.36 6.68 3.28
CA TYR A 201 2.18 6.81 4.13
C TYR A 201 2.20 5.84 5.33
N CYS A 202 2.48 4.56 5.07
CA CYS A 202 2.56 3.54 6.09
C CYS A 202 3.72 3.84 7.05
N LYS A 203 4.88 4.26 6.52
CA LYS A 203 6.01 4.67 7.36
C LYS A 203 5.65 5.84 8.27
N TYR A 204 4.99 6.86 7.73
CA TYR A 204 4.50 7.98 8.54
C TYR A 204 3.55 7.53 9.66
N ILE A 205 2.64 6.59 9.38
CA ILE A 205 1.76 6.00 10.40
C ILE A 205 2.57 5.35 11.52
N TYR A 206 3.60 4.56 11.17
CA TYR A 206 4.45 3.90 12.15
C TYR A 206 5.30 4.89 12.96
N ASP A 207 5.81 5.95 12.33
CA ASP A 207 6.54 7.01 13.03
C ASP A 207 5.63 7.75 14.03
N LEU A 208 4.38 8.03 13.66
CA LEU A 208 3.41 8.66 14.54
C LEU A 208 2.97 7.72 15.67
N LYS A 209 2.79 6.43 15.38
CA LYS A 209 2.53 5.37 16.37
C LYS A 209 3.67 5.29 17.40
N GLU A 210 4.92 5.24 16.96
CA GLU A 210 6.09 5.20 17.86
C GLU A 210 6.13 6.42 18.78
N TYR A 211 5.83 7.61 18.24
CA TYR A 211 5.73 8.81 19.05
C TYR A 211 4.64 8.69 20.12
N LEU A 212 3.43 8.24 19.76
CA LEU A 212 2.30 8.10 20.70
C LEU A 212 2.56 7.03 21.76
N ASP A 213 3.20 5.91 21.39
CA ASP A 213 3.56 4.85 22.34
C ASP A 213 4.58 5.33 23.38
N THR A 214 5.43 6.30 23.02
CA THR A 214 6.48 6.85 23.90
C THR A 214 6.00 8.09 24.67
N ASN A 215 5.01 8.82 24.14
CA ASN A 215 4.55 10.10 24.68
C ASN A 215 3.05 10.02 25.00
N LYS A 216 2.77 9.75 26.26
CA LYS A 216 1.39 9.71 26.75
C LYS A 216 0.75 11.10 26.79
N HIS A 217 -0.58 11.16 26.70
CA HIS A 217 -1.40 12.37 26.66
C HIS A 217 -2.69 12.22 27.49
N ASP A 218 -3.50 13.29 27.56
CA ASP A 218 -4.85 13.31 28.11
C ASP A 218 -5.81 14.13 27.22
#